data_AF-A0A9Q8MTR7-F1
#
_entry.id   AF-A0A9Q8MTR7-F1
#
_cell.length_a   1.000
_cell.length_b   1.000
_cell.length_c   1.000
_cell.angle_alpha   90.00
_cell.angle_beta   90.00
_cell.angle_gamma   90.00
#
_symmetry.space_group_name_H-M   'P 1'
#
loop_
_entity.id
_entity.type
_entity.pdbx_description
1 polymer ?
#
loop_
_entity_poly.entity_id
_entity_poly.type
_entity_poly.pdbx_seq_one_letter_code
_entity_poly.pdbx_strand_id
1 'polypeptide(L)'
;MHMMKMDGLTMNMNSAMPKGLKKDTHAKFHVGEKVILKANHMKGMKNAKATVAGVYKTKLYKIDFKPTNGGKEVKNHKWVVASELKSKGALKAGKAVTVKADHMYGMKGAKGKIVSVNKGPAYTVNFKDKQTGMNIKNHKWLVQSELKAE
;
A
#
# COMPACT_ATOMS: atom_id res chain seq x y z
N MET A 1 -10.48 17.71 -12.80
CA MET A 1 -10.45 16.64 -11.77
C MET A 1 -8.99 16.29 -11.51
N HIS A 2 -8.43 16.58 -10.33
CA HIS A 2 -7.01 16.34 -10.05
C HIS A 2 -6.76 14.84 -9.81
N MET A 3 -6.17 14.15 -10.78
CA MET A 3 -5.81 12.74 -10.68
C MET A 3 -4.47 12.60 -9.93
N MET A 4 -4.46 11.84 -8.83
CA MET A 4 -3.23 11.56 -8.08
C MET A 4 -2.39 10.51 -8.79
N LYS A 5 -1.07 10.67 -8.72
CA LYS A 5 -0.11 9.73 -9.29
C LYS A 5 0.82 9.16 -8.22
N MET A 6 1.13 7.88 -8.37
CA MET A 6 2.11 7.14 -7.59
C MET A 6 2.87 6.24 -8.56
N ASP A 7 4.20 6.18 -8.44
CA ASP A 7 5.07 5.42 -9.36
C ASP A 7 4.83 5.71 -10.86
N GLY A 8 4.41 6.94 -11.18
CA GLY A 8 4.10 7.35 -12.55
C GLY A 8 2.74 6.88 -13.09
N LEU A 9 1.97 6.10 -12.32
CA LEU A 9 0.62 5.67 -12.69
C LEU A 9 -0.44 6.43 -11.90
N THR A 10 -1.63 6.54 -12.48
CA THR A 10 -2.79 7.12 -11.81
C THR A 10 -3.26 6.19 -10.69
N MET A 11 -3.42 6.75 -9.49
CA MET A 11 -3.99 6.05 -8.34
C MET A 11 -5.49 5.81 -8.52
N ASN A 12 -5.94 4.62 -8.11
CA ASN A 12 -7.34 4.34 -7.92
C ASN A 12 -7.77 4.86 -6.54
N MET A 13 -8.52 5.95 -6.53
CA MET A 13 -8.98 6.62 -5.31
C MET A 13 -10.14 5.88 -4.62
N ASN A 14 -10.74 4.89 -5.28
CA ASN A 14 -11.81 4.06 -4.71
C ASN A 14 -11.22 2.85 -3.96
N SER A 15 -10.53 3.11 -2.84
CA SER A 15 -9.97 2.05 -2.00
C SER A 15 -11.01 1.53 -1.00
N ALA A 16 -11.64 0.41 -1.34
CA ALA A 16 -12.44 -0.35 -0.39
C ALA A 16 -11.55 -0.99 0.69
N MET A 17 -12.06 -1.12 1.91
CA MET A 17 -11.35 -1.84 2.97
C MET A 17 -11.08 -3.30 2.57
N PRO A 18 -9.93 -3.87 2.97
CA PRO A 18 -9.60 -5.26 2.62
C PRO A 18 -10.60 -6.23 3.27
N LYS A 19 -11.00 -7.26 2.51
CA LYS A 19 -11.89 -8.34 2.99
C LYS A 19 -11.06 -9.54 3.43
N GLY A 20 -11.49 -10.20 4.51
CA GLY A 20 -10.92 -11.48 4.95
C GLY A 20 -9.52 -11.42 5.59
N LEU A 21 -8.99 -10.22 5.87
CA LEU A 21 -7.74 -10.10 6.64
C LEU A 21 -8.01 -10.08 8.13
N LYS A 22 -7.25 -10.88 8.89
CA LYS A 22 -7.29 -10.87 10.36
C LYS A 22 -6.76 -9.54 10.90
N LYS A 23 -7.56 -8.87 11.74
CA LYS A 23 -7.14 -7.66 12.45
C LYS A 23 -5.95 -7.97 13.39
N ASP A 24 -5.03 -7.03 13.54
CA ASP A 24 -3.94 -7.14 14.52
C ASP A 24 -4.30 -6.36 15.79
N THR A 25 -4.53 -7.07 16.89
CA THR A 25 -4.91 -6.48 18.19
C THR A 25 -3.70 -6.15 19.06
N HIS A 26 -2.48 -6.47 18.62
CA HIS A 26 -1.24 -6.22 19.37
C HIS A 26 -0.32 -5.22 18.64
N ALA A 27 -0.85 -4.58 17.61
CA ALA A 27 -0.13 -3.56 16.86
C ALA A 27 0.16 -2.34 17.73
N LYS A 28 1.25 -1.63 17.45
CA LYS A 28 1.60 -0.41 18.21
C LYS A 28 0.56 0.69 18.06
N PHE A 29 0.00 0.84 16.85
CA PHE A 29 -0.99 1.89 16.54
C PHE A 29 -2.34 1.23 16.26
N HIS A 30 -3.38 1.68 16.95
CA HIS A 30 -4.71 1.06 16.87
C HIS A 30 -5.64 1.83 15.93
N VAL A 31 -6.73 1.18 15.49
CA VAL A 31 -7.76 1.85 14.68
C VAL A 31 -8.32 3.06 15.44
N GLY A 32 -8.41 4.20 14.75
CA GLY A 32 -8.84 5.48 15.33
C GLY A 32 -7.69 6.33 15.88
N GLU A 33 -6.49 5.76 16.07
CA GLU A 33 -5.33 6.50 16.57
C GLU A 33 -4.80 7.48 15.53
N LYS A 34 -4.35 8.64 16.02
CA LYS A 34 -3.72 9.69 15.21
C LYS A 34 -2.22 9.46 15.11
N VAL A 35 -1.69 9.57 13.90
CA VAL A 35 -0.29 9.31 13.57
C VAL A 35 0.25 10.31 12.56
N ILE A 36 1.57 10.48 12.54
CA ILE A 36 2.29 11.20 11.49
C ILE A 36 2.91 10.19 10.53
N LEU A 37 2.64 10.36 9.23
CA LEU A 37 3.17 9.50 8.18
C LEU A 37 4.64 9.83 7.90
N LYS A 38 5.53 8.86 8.07
CA LYS A 38 6.94 8.95 7.65
C LYS A 38 7.15 8.49 6.21
N ALA A 39 6.20 7.74 5.65
CA ALA A 39 6.23 7.28 4.27
C ALA A 39 6.18 8.43 3.26
N ASN A 40 6.80 8.19 2.11
CA ASN A 40 6.85 9.09 0.95
C ASN A 40 6.46 8.34 -0.34
N HIS A 41 5.52 7.39 -0.23
CA HIS A 41 5.09 6.54 -1.34
C HIS A 41 4.46 7.35 -2.48
N MET A 42 3.73 8.41 -2.12
CA MET A 42 3.20 9.42 -3.02
C MET A 42 3.54 10.82 -2.51
N LYS A 43 3.57 11.81 -3.42
CA LYS A 43 3.75 13.21 -3.02
C LYS A 43 2.63 13.63 -2.07
N GLY A 44 2.92 14.54 -1.15
CA GLY A 44 1.98 15.04 -0.14
C GLY A 44 1.74 14.11 1.07
N MET A 45 2.27 12.89 1.06
CA MET A 45 2.14 11.93 2.18
C MET A 45 3.11 12.19 3.34
N LYS A 46 4.36 12.55 3.06
CA LYS A 46 5.40 12.70 4.07
C LYS A 46 5.04 13.79 5.08
N ASN A 47 5.12 13.47 6.37
CA ASN A 47 4.73 14.32 7.49
C ASN A 47 3.25 14.74 7.49
N ALA A 48 2.37 14.02 6.77
CA ALA A 48 0.93 14.23 6.87
C ALA A 48 0.40 13.65 8.18
N LYS A 49 -0.54 14.36 8.80
CA LYS A 49 -1.36 13.82 9.89
C LYS A 49 -2.37 12.84 9.31
N ALA A 50 -2.51 11.70 9.96
CA ALA A 50 -3.37 10.62 9.51
C ALA A 50 -4.08 9.95 10.69
N THR A 51 -5.16 9.25 10.38
CA THR A 51 -5.86 8.38 11.32
C THR A 51 -5.75 6.94 10.82
N VAL A 52 -5.39 6.03 11.70
CA VAL A 52 -5.36 4.59 11.38
C VAL A 52 -6.79 4.11 11.12
N ALA A 53 -7.05 3.65 9.90
CA ALA A 53 -8.36 3.13 9.48
C ALA A 53 -8.47 1.61 9.69
N GLY A 54 -7.34 0.90 9.65
CA GLY A 54 -7.28 -0.55 9.80
C GLY A 54 -5.87 -1.01 10.08
N VAL A 55 -5.74 -2.11 10.83
CA VAL A 55 -4.46 -2.76 11.10
C VAL A 55 -4.64 -4.28 11.07
N TYR A 56 -3.76 -4.96 10.34
CA TYR A 56 -3.95 -6.36 9.95
C TYR A 56 -2.68 -7.18 10.12
N LYS A 57 -2.85 -8.40 10.65
CA LYS A 57 -1.76 -9.36 10.86
C LYS A 57 -1.44 -10.08 9.56
N THR A 58 -0.74 -9.39 8.67
CA THR A 58 -0.27 -9.92 7.38
C THR A 58 1.11 -9.39 7.06
N LYS A 59 1.86 -10.18 6.26
CA LYS A 59 3.09 -9.71 5.63
C LYS A 59 2.78 -8.72 4.51
N LEU A 60 3.71 -7.79 4.30
CA LEU A 60 3.70 -6.88 3.16
C LEU A 60 4.86 -7.19 2.22
N TYR A 61 4.65 -6.95 0.95
CA TYR A 61 5.60 -7.25 -0.11
C TYR A 61 5.88 -5.98 -0.90
N LYS A 62 7.17 -5.68 -1.05
CA LYS A 62 7.64 -4.69 -2.01
C LYS A 62 7.83 -5.42 -3.34
N ILE A 63 7.30 -4.88 -4.43
CA ILE A 63 7.30 -5.56 -5.73
C ILE A 63 7.83 -4.67 -6.85
N ASP A 64 8.42 -5.30 -7.86
CA ASP A 64 8.57 -4.73 -9.19
C ASP A 64 7.47 -5.32 -10.07
N PHE A 65 6.88 -4.53 -10.98
CA PHE A 65 5.89 -5.05 -11.92
C PHE A 65 5.84 -4.27 -13.23
N LYS A 66 5.46 -4.97 -14.31
CA LYS A 66 5.17 -4.35 -15.61
C LYS A 66 3.66 -4.09 -15.72
N PRO A 67 3.22 -2.82 -15.79
CA PRO A 67 1.81 -2.47 -15.88
C PRO A 67 1.14 -3.09 -17.11
N THR A 68 -0.13 -3.49 -16.99
CA THR A 68 -0.88 -4.15 -18.07
C THR A 68 -1.28 -3.20 -19.20
N ASN A 69 -1.23 -1.89 -18.96
CA ASN A 69 -1.55 -0.85 -19.94
C ASN A 69 -0.35 -0.44 -20.82
N GLY A 70 0.74 -1.22 -20.81
CA GLY A 70 1.95 -0.93 -21.62
C GLY A 70 2.86 0.15 -21.05
N GLY A 71 2.58 0.65 -19.84
CA GLY A 71 3.42 1.62 -19.14
C GLY A 71 4.83 1.10 -18.82
N LYS A 72 5.72 2.02 -18.42
CA LYS A 72 7.07 1.68 -17.95
C LYS A 72 7.00 0.75 -16.73
N GLU A 73 8.00 -0.12 -16.59
CA GLU A 73 8.15 -0.97 -15.41
C GLU A 73 8.19 -0.12 -14.14
N VAL A 74 7.36 -0.48 -13.17
CA VAL A 74 7.36 0.11 -11.83
C VAL A 74 8.29 -0.71 -10.95
N LYS A 75 9.26 -0.03 -10.34
CA LYS A 75 10.24 -0.65 -9.45
C LYS A 75 10.01 -0.25 -8.00
N ASN A 76 10.25 -1.18 -7.08
CA ASN A 76 10.21 -0.98 -5.63
C ASN A 76 8.86 -0.49 -5.08
N HIS A 77 7.75 -0.82 -5.75
CA HIS A 77 6.42 -0.43 -5.32
C HIS A 77 6.10 -0.98 -3.93
N LYS A 78 5.63 -0.07 -3.07
CA LYS A 78 5.24 -0.30 -1.68
C LYS A 78 3.77 0.08 -1.54
N TRP A 79 2.89 -0.79 -1.08
CA TRP A 79 3.09 -2.20 -0.76
C TRP A 79 1.90 -3.00 -1.28
N VAL A 80 2.02 -4.32 -1.29
CA VAL A 80 0.89 -5.24 -1.43
C VAL A 80 0.92 -6.30 -0.34
N VAL A 81 -0.21 -6.94 -0.06
CA VAL A 81 -0.29 -8.06 0.89
C VAL A 81 -0.43 -9.42 0.19
N ALA A 82 -0.38 -10.52 0.93
CA ALA A 82 -0.37 -11.87 0.35
C ALA A 82 -1.64 -12.18 -0.47
N SER A 83 -2.81 -11.75 0.00
CA SER A 83 -4.09 -11.94 -0.71
C SER A 83 -4.16 -11.18 -2.04
N GLU A 84 -3.33 -10.15 -2.19
CA GLU A 84 -3.22 -9.32 -3.40
C GLU A 84 -2.21 -9.87 -4.41
N LEU A 85 -1.62 -11.04 -4.17
CA LEU A 85 -0.69 -11.70 -5.06
C LEU A 85 -1.20 -13.10 -5.46
N LYS A 86 -0.88 -13.53 -6.68
CA LYS A 86 -1.01 -14.91 -7.15
C LYS A 86 0.37 -15.46 -7.47
N SER A 87 0.75 -16.56 -6.85
CA SER A 87 1.97 -17.30 -7.21
C SER A 87 1.87 -18.76 -6.77
N LYS A 88 2.67 -19.63 -7.38
CA LYS A 88 2.85 -21.02 -6.93
C LYS A 88 3.98 -21.06 -5.90
N GLY A 89 3.70 -21.56 -4.69
CA GLY A 89 4.69 -21.70 -3.62
C GLY A 89 4.91 -20.43 -2.79
N ALA A 90 5.97 -20.43 -1.98
CA ALA A 90 6.21 -19.40 -0.98
C ALA A 90 6.49 -18.01 -1.57
N LEU A 91 5.87 -16.98 -0.99
CA LEU A 91 6.09 -15.57 -1.31
C LEU A 91 7.36 -15.06 -0.60
N LYS A 92 8.50 -15.13 -1.30
CA LYS A 92 9.81 -14.67 -0.83
C LYS A 92 10.46 -13.74 -1.86
N ALA A 93 11.49 -13.00 -1.45
CA ALA A 93 12.29 -12.20 -2.38
C ALA A 93 12.75 -13.04 -3.58
N GLY A 94 12.73 -12.45 -4.77
CA GLY A 94 13.01 -13.13 -6.02
C GLY A 94 11.80 -13.80 -6.68
N LYS A 95 10.71 -14.05 -5.95
CA LYS A 95 9.58 -14.85 -6.47
C LYS A 95 8.76 -14.08 -7.50
N ALA A 96 8.54 -14.70 -8.66
CA ALA A 96 7.61 -14.21 -9.67
C ALA A 96 6.14 -14.32 -9.18
N VAL A 97 5.36 -13.28 -9.44
CA VAL A 97 3.97 -13.14 -8.99
C VAL A 97 3.10 -12.54 -10.10
N THR A 98 1.80 -12.78 -10.03
CA THR A 98 0.78 -11.97 -10.73
C THR A 98 0.07 -11.12 -9.70
N VAL A 99 -0.01 -9.82 -9.93
CA VAL A 99 -0.61 -8.85 -9.01
C VAL A 99 -2.13 -8.87 -9.17
N LYS A 100 -2.86 -8.99 -8.07
CA LYS A 100 -4.33 -8.93 -8.02
C LYS A 100 -4.84 -7.58 -7.51
N ALA A 101 -4.00 -6.82 -6.81
CA ALA A 101 -4.31 -5.46 -6.37
C ALA A 101 -4.62 -4.53 -7.55
N ASP A 102 -5.47 -3.55 -7.29
CA ASP A 102 -5.93 -2.52 -8.21
C ASP A 102 -5.75 -1.11 -7.63
N HIS A 103 -4.70 -0.92 -6.82
CA HIS A 103 -4.39 0.36 -6.17
C HIS A 103 -4.10 1.48 -7.19
N MET A 104 -3.63 1.10 -8.38
CA MET A 104 -3.33 1.99 -9.51
C MET A 104 -3.82 1.37 -10.81
N TYR A 105 -4.19 2.20 -11.77
CA TYR A 105 -4.56 1.73 -13.11
C TYR A 105 -3.39 1.00 -13.77
N GLY A 106 -3.65 -0.19 -14.33
CA GLY A 106 -2.63 -1.06 -14.92
C GLY A 106 -1.94 -2.01 -13.94
N MET A 107 -2.26 -1.97 -12.64
CA MET A 107 -1.65 -2.86 -11.64
C MET A 107 -2.29 -4.26 -11.64
N LYS A 108 -3.61 -4.34 -11.74
CA LYS A 108 -4.34 -5.62 -11.70
C LYS A 108 -3.99 -6.47 -12.92
N GLY A 109 -3.58 -7.71 -12.66
CA GLY A 109 -3.12 -8.66 -13.68
C GLY A 109 -1.66 -8.52 -14.06
N ALA A 110 -0.95 -7.49 -13.59
CA ALA A 110 0.44 -7.25 -13.92
C ALA A 110 1.33 -8.43 -13.48
N LYS A 111 2.33 -8.76 -14.30
CA LYS A 111 3.39 -9.69 -13.93
C LYS A 111 4.48 -8.92 -13.20
N GLY A 112 4.97 -9.50 -12.11
CA GLY A 112 5.96 -8.85 -11.27
C GLY A 112 6.81 -9.82 -10.47
N LYS A 113 7.66 -9.26 -9.63
CA LYS A 113 8.62 -9.98 -8.79
C LYS A 113 8.63 -9.38 -7.39
N ILE A 114 8.69 -10.22 -6.37
CA ILE A 114 8.87 -9.76 -4.99
C ILE A 114 10.32 -9.32 -4.80
N VAL A 115 10.51 -8.07 -4.37
CA VAL A 115 11.81 -7.50 -4.04
C VAL A 115 12.16 -7.82 -2.58
N SER A 116 11.25 -7.56 -1.65
CA SER A 116 11.47 -7.81 -0.23
C SER A 116 10.16 -8.07 0.52
N VAL A 117 10.27 -8.72 1.67
CA VAL A 117 9.15 -9.07 2.54
C VAL A 117 9.28 -8.34 3.87
N ASN A 118 8.22 -7.65 4.29
CA ASN A 118 8.09 -7.11 5.64
C ASN A 118 7.11 -8.01 6.43
N LYS A 119 7.42 -8.31 7.70
CA LYS A 119 6.62 -9.22 8.53
C LYS A 119 5.28 -8.61 8.99
N GLY A 120 5.07 -7.31 8.79
CA GLY A 120 3.88 -6.57 9.20
C GLY A 120 4.03 -5.88 10.55
N PRO A 121 2.91 -5.43 11.16
CA PRO A 121 1.54 -5.48 10.60
C PRO A 121 1.34 -4.51 9.42
N ALA A 122 0.26 -4.71 8.67
CA ALA A 122 -0.15 -3.85 7.57
C ALA A 122 -1.22 -2.85 8.03
N TYR A 123 -1.02 -1.58 7.72
CA TYR A 123 -1.92 -0.50 8.09
C TYR A 123 -2.64 0.08 6.87
N THR A 124 -3.89 0.46 7.06
CA THR A 124 -4.60 1.42 6.20
C THR A 124 -4.79 2.73 6.97
N VAL A 125 -4.70 3.86 6.28
CA VAL A 125 -4.79 5.19 6.90
C VAL A 125 -5.71 6.13 6.11
N ASN A 126 -6.34 7.04 6.83
CA ASN A 126 -7.04 8.19 6.28
C ASN A 126 -6.16 9.43 6.51
N PHE A 127 -5.91 10.24 5.49
CA PHE A 127 -5.09 11.45 5.66
C PHE A 127 -5.49 12.54 4.67
N LYS A 128 -5.14 13.78 5.02
CA LYS A 128 -5.24 14.91 4.09
C LYS A 128 -3.89 15.06 3.39
N ASP A 129 -3.91 14.92 2.07
CA ASP A 129 -2.72 15.08 1.24
C ASP A 129 -2.18 16.52 1.37
N LYS A 130 -0.90 16.67 1.72
CA LYS A 130 -0.31 18.00 1.99
C LYS A 130 -0.09 18.85 0.75
N GLN A 131 -0.05 18.25 -0.44
CA GLN A 131 0.21 18.99 -1.68
C GLN A 131 -1.09 19.47 -2.32
N THR A 132 -2.10 18.60 -2.35
CA THR A 132 -3.38 18.85 -3.03
C THR A 132 -4.51 19.24 -2.08
N GLY A 133 -4.36 19.00 -0.77
CA GLY A 133 -5.40 19.21 0.23
C GLY A 133 -6.53 18.18 0.17
N MET A 134 -6.47 17.17 -0.69
CA MET A 134 -7.53 16.17 -0.83
C MET A 134 -7.53 15.18 0.35
N ASN A 135 -8.71 14.80 0.81
CA ASN A 135 -8.88 13.74 1.80
C ASN A 135 -8.78 12.36 1.13
N ILE A 136 -7.77 11.59 1.50
CA ILE A 136 -7.55 10.23 1.03
C ILE A 136 -8.06 9.27 2.09
N LYS A 137 -8.94 8.35 1.70
CA LYS A 137 -9.52 7.33 2.59
C LYS A 137 -8.94 5.95 2.29
N ASN A 138 -8.77 5.15 3.34
CA ASN A 138 -8.35 3.76 3.31
C ASN A 138 -7.09 3.52 2.45
N HIS A 139 -6.13 4.44 2.51
CA HIS A 139 -4.89 4.33 1.75
C HIS A 139 -4.14 3.06 2.17
N LYS A 140 -3.76 2.27 1.17
CA LYS A 140 -3.08 0.98 1.28
C LYS A 140 -1.69 1.10 0.70
N TRP A 141 -0.63 0.62 1.33
CA TRP A 141 -0.54 0.15 2.71
C TRP A 141 0.66 0.83 3.36
N LEU A 142 0.74 0.76 4.68
CA LEU A 142 1.93 1.15 5.41
C LEU A 142 2.38 0.03 6.34
N VAL A 143 3.66 0.06 6.69
CA VAL A 143 4.22 -0.74 7.79
C VAL A 143 4.36 0.12 9.05
N GLN A 144 4.49 -0.52 10.22
CA GLN A 144 4.58 0.19 11.51
C GLN A 144 5.69 1.24 11.56
N SER A 145 6.86 0.97 10.97
CA SER A 145 8.00 1.90 10.96
C SER A 145 7.75 3.15 10.10
N GLU A 146 6.76 3.11 9.22
CA GLU A 146 6.35 4.24 8.38
C GLU A 146 5.35 5.17 9.10
N LEU A 147 5.03 4.86 10.36
CA LEU A 147 4.18 5.66 11.24
C LEU A 147 4.99 6.22 12.42
N LYS A 148 4.53 7.37 12.94
CA LYS A 148 4.96 7.96 14.22
C LYS A 148 3.70 8.31 15.01
N ALA A 149 3.75 8.23 16.34
CA ALA A 149 2.72 8.90 17.16
C ALA A 149 2.67 10.40 16.79
N GLU A 150 1.45 10.95 16.71
CA GLU A 150 1.23 12.39 16.54
C GLU A 150 1.65 13.18 17.78
#